data_AF-A0A8H3CR79-F1
#
_entry.id   AF-A0A8H3CR79-F1
#
_cell.length_a   1.000
_cell.length_b   1.000
_cell.length_c   1.000
_cell.angle_alpha   90.00
_cell.angle_beta   90.00
_cell.angle_gamma   90.00
#
_symmetry.space_group_name_H-M   'P 1'
#
loop_
_entity.id
_entity.type
_entity.pdbx_description
1 polymer ?
#
loop_
_entity_poly.entity_id
_entity_poly.type
_entity_poly.pdbx_seq_one_letter_code
_entity_poly.pdbx_strand_id
1 'polypeptide(L)'
;MGIAMKSGFQGGLVIDYPNSRKAKKYFLCLFSGGSSEGGAAKAKVEVPKGLDGEDPDRERENVQFEKRREKFKSRQKRKNMKDKDGREWILRKKELYRKRGKESVPNDSKYTGRQRKPVF
;
A
#
# COMPACT_ATOMS: atom_id res chain seq x y z
N MET A 1 13.21 20.56 -15.17
CA MET A 1 13.99 19.32 -15.35
C MET A 1 14.09 18.57 -14.03
N GLY A 2 13.78 17.27 -14.03
CA GLY A 2 13.69 16.45 -12.82
C GLY A 2 15.03 16.23 -12.11
N ILE A 3 14.99 16.08 -10.79
CA ILE A 3 16.18 15.91 -9.91
C ILE A 3 17.01 14.70 -10.35
N ALA A 4 16.37 13.59 -10.74
CA ALA A 4 17.06 12.37 -11.17
C ALA A 4 17.98 12.61 -12.39
N MET A 5 17.50 13.35 -13.40
CA MET A 5 18.32 13.68 -14.59
C MET A 5 19.49 14.61 -14.23
N LYS A 6 19.26 15.56 -13.31
CA LYS A 6 20.34 16.44 -12.80
C LYS A 6 21.40 15.65 -12.03
N SER A 7 21.01 14.58 -11.35
CA SER A 7 21.91 13.65 -10.66
C SER A 7 22.59 12.63 -11.59
N GLY A 8 22.42 12.75 -12.92
CA GLY A 8 23.06 11.87 -13.89
C GLY A 8 22.35 10.52 -14.10
N PHE A 9 21.15 10.33 -13.55
CA PHE A 9 20.34 9.15 -13.86
C PHE A 9 19.70 9.29 -15.24
N GLN A 10 19.73 8.21 -16.01
CA GLN A 10 18.99 8.06 -17.26
C GLN A 10 17.72 7.23 -17.03
N GLY A 11 16.78 7.25 -17.98
CA GLY A 11 15.54 6.47 -17.91
C GLY A 11 14.28 7.31 -18.06
N GLY A 12 13.17 6.85 -17.44
CA GLY A 12 11.85 7.45 -17.66
C GLY A 12 10.76 6.87 -16.77
N LEU A 13 9.53 7.35 -17.00
CA LEU A 13 8.33 6.91 -16.30
C LEU A 13 7.63 5.82 -17.12
N VAL A 14 7.41 4.65 -16.52
CA VAL A 14 6.63 3.55 -17.09
C VAL A 14 5.25 3.56 -16.46
N ILE A 15 4.20 3.50 -17.28
CA ILE A 15 2.81 3.51 -16.82
C ILE A 15 2.17 2.19 -17.22
N ASP A 16 1.76 1.42 -16.23
CA ASP A 16 0.91 0.25 -16.45
C ASP A 16 -0.57 0.66 -16.36
N TYR A 17 -1.39 0.05 -17.21
CA TYR A 17 -2.81 0.25 -17.37
C TYR A 17 -3.17 1.74 -17.55
N PRO A 18 -2.65 2.41 -18.60
CA PRO A 18 -2.82 3.85 -18.81
C PRO A 18 -4.29 4.26 -18.94
N ASN A 19 -5.17 3.35 -19.37
CA ASN A 19 -6.60 3.61 -19.53
C ASN A 19 -7.42 3.33 -18.25
N SER A 20 -6.87 2.66 -17.23
CA SER A 20 -7.63 2.28 -16.02
C SER A 20 -7.40 3.24 -14.85
N ARG A 21 -8.39 4.04 -14.45
CA ARG A 21 -8.27 4.91 -13.26
C ARG A 21 -8.01 4.14 -11.95
N LYS A 22 -8.40 2.87 -11.88
CA LYS A 22 -8.31 2.03 -10.67
C LYS A 22 -7.03 1.20 -10.63
N ALA A 23 -6.56 0.71 -11.78
CA ALA A 23 -5.39 -0.16 -11.88
C ALA A 23 -4.11 0.56 -12.34
N LYS A 24 -4.18 1.85 -12.73
CA LYS A 24 -3.02 2.63 -13.15
C LYS A 24 -1.90 2.59 -12.11
N LYS A 25 -0.72 2.15 -12.53
CA LYS A 25 0.51 2.14 -11.73
C LYS A 25 1.57 2.96 -12.45
N TYR A 26 2.31 3.76 -11.69
CA TYR A 26 3.41 4.58 -12.18
C TYR A 26 4.71 4.02 -11.61
N PHE A 27 5.66 3.73 -12.47
CA PHE A 27 6.99 3.26 -12.11
C PHE A 27 8.03 4.26 -12.61
N LEU A 28 8.89 4.72 -11.71
CA LEU A 28 10.06 5.51 -12.09
C LEU A 28 11.23 4.54 -12.31
N CYS A 29 11.63 4.37 -13.57
CA CYS A 29 12.73 3.50 -13.96
C CYS A 29 13.98 4.35 -14.17
N LEU A 30 15.00 4.14 -13.33
CA LEU A 30 16.27 4.87 -13.37
C LEU A 30 17.42 3.92 -13.64
N PHE A 31 18.36 4.37 -14.46
CA PHE A 31 19.60 3.69 -14.80
C PHE A 31 20.78 4.57 -14.38
N SER A 32 21.75 3.96 -13.71
CA SER A 32 23.03 4.57 -13.35
C SER A 32 24.13 4.03 -14.27
N GLY A 33 25.04 4.90 -14.73
CA GLY A 33 26.21 4.48 -15.54
C GLY A 33 26.27 5.02 -16.96
N GLY A 34 25.42 5.99 -17.33
CA GLY A 34 25.40 6.60 -18.66
C GLY A 34 26.31 7.82 -18.85
N SER A 35 27.24 8.08 -17.93
CA SER A 35 28.25 9.13 -18.04
C SER A 35 29.60 8.48 -18.33
N SER A 36 29.82 8.04 -19.57
CA SER A 36 31.20 7.89 -20.04
C SER A 36 31.61 9.23 -20.63
N GLU A 37 32.45 9.95 -19.89
CA GLU A 37 33.42 10.89 -20.46
C GLU A 37 34.55 10.14 -21.23
N GLY A 38 34.32 8.89 -21.64
CA GLY A 38 35.31 8.04 -22.30
C GLY A 38 34.68 7.00 -23.22
N GLY A 39 34.32 7.41 -24.44
CA GLY A 39 34.38 6.56 -25.64
C GLY A 39 33.36 5.43 -25.85
N ALA A 40 32.53 5.03 -24.88
CA ALA A 40 31.55 3.97 -25.11
C ALA A 40 30.15 4.55 -25.36
N ALA A 41 29.78 4.59 -26.65
CA ALA A 41 28.48 4.82 -27.27
C ALA A 41 27.31 5.31 -26.39
N LYS A 42 26.65 6.38 -26.85
CA LYS A 42 25.28 6.79 -26.48
C LYS A 42 24.27 5.65 -26.75
N ALA A 43 24.32 4.56 -25.99
CA ALA A 43 23.28 3.56 -26.00
C ALA A 43 22.04 4.25 -25.44
N LYS A 44 21.05 4.52 -26.30
CA LYS A 44 19.72 4.93 -25.84
C LYS A 44 19.25 3.85 -24.88
N VAL A 45 19.21 4.17 -23.61
CA VAL A 45 18.69 3.24 -22.61
C VAL A 45 17.19 3.12 -22.84
N GLU A 46 16.79 2.00 -23.42
CA GLU A 46 15.38 1.72 -23.69
C GLU A 46 14.67 1.45 -22.36
N VAL A 47 13.64 2.25 -22.11
CA VAL A 47 12.81 2.09 -20.92
C VAL A 47 11.81 0.95 -21.19
N PRO A 48 11.61 0.03 -20.24
CA PRO A 48 10.63 -1.04 -20.39
C PRO A 48 9.24 -0.50 -20.77
N LYS A 49 8.57 -1.18 -21.71
CA LYS A 49 7.19 -0.83 -22.08
C LYS A 49 6.25 -1.20 -20.94
N GLY A 50 5.32 -0.30 -20.62
CA GLY A 50 4.26 -0.55 -19.63
C GLY A 50 3.27 -1.60 -20.09
N LEU A 51 2.58 -2.23 -19.14
CA LEU A 51 1.53 -3.21 -19.39
C LEU A 51 0.22 -2.51 -19.80
N ASP A 52 -0.38 -2.88 -20.93
CA ASP A 52 -1.68 -2.33 -21.37
C ASP A 52 -2.89 -3.20 -20.97
N GLY A 53 -2.65 -4.38 -20.38
CA GLY A 53 -3.70 -5.27 -19.87
C GLY A 53 -4.39 -6.15 -20.91
N GLU A 54 -3.86 -6.26 -22.14
CA GLU A 54 -4.37 -7.18 -23.16
C GLU A 54 -3.94 -8.64 -22.98
N ASP A 55 -3.00 -8.91 -22.07
CA ASP A 55 -2.42 -10.23 -21.85
C ASP A 55 -2.80 -10.79 -20.46
N PRO A 56 -3.84 -11.64 -20.36
CA PRO A 56 -4.34 -12.16 -19.08
C PRO A 56 -3.33 -13.05 -18.35
N ASP A 57 -2.33 -13.59 -19.04
CA ASP A 57 -1.28 -14.40 -18.41
C ASP A 57 -0.25 -13.55 -17.66
N ARG A 58 -0.06 -12.28 -18.06
CA ARG A 58 0.87 -11.35 -17.38
C ARG A 58 0.29 -10.64 -16.16
N GLU A 59 -1.02 -10.68 -15.93
CA GLU A 59 -1.64 -10.09 -14.73
C GLU A 59 -1.16 -10.75 -13.42
N ARG A 60 -0.61 -11.97 -13.50
CA ARG A 60 -0.18 -12.75 -12.34
C ARG A 60 1.25 -12.43 -11.88
N GLU A 61 2.08 -11.80 -12.72
CA GLU A 61 3.41 -11.31 -12.35
C GLU A 61 3.28 -9.97 -11.60
N ASN A 62 2.80 -10.01 -10.37
CA ASN A 62 2.87 -8.86 -9.49
C ASN A 62 4.34 -8.60 -9.13
N VAL A 63 4.81 -7.37 -9.34
CA VAL A 63 6.17 -6.93 -8.99
C VAL A 63 6.45 -7.27 -7.52
N GLN A 64 7.62 -7.85 -7.23
CA GLN A 64 8.04 -8.37 -5.92
C GLN A 64 7.81 -7.39 -4.73
N PHE A 65 7.70 -6.08 -4.98
CA PHE A 65 7.48 -5.04 -3.99
C PHE A 65 6.01 -4.60 -3.76
N GLU A 66 5.03 -5.22 -4.42
CA GLU A 66 3.61 -4.85 -4.28
C GLU A 66 3.02 -5.23 -2.90
N LYS A 67 3.65 -6.18 -2.19
CA LYS A 67 3.26 -6.60 -0.82
C LYS A 67 3.17 -5.43 0.18
N ARG A 68 3.99 -4.38 0.02
CA ARG A 68 3.95 -3.21 0.90
C ARG A 68 2.67 -2.38 0.70
N ARG A 69 2.19 -2.29 -0.53
CA ARG A 69 0.95 -1.55 -0.88
C ARG A 69 -0.30 -2.33 -0.49
N GLU A 70 -0.30 -3.65 -0.64
CA GLU A 70 -1.37 -4.51 -0.14
C GLU A 70 -1.54 -4.40 1.38
N LYS A 71 -0.43 -4.38 2.13
CA LYS A 71 -0.47 -4.15 3.59
C LYS A 71 -1.09 -2.81 3.96
N PHE A 72 -0.93 -1.78 3.12
CA PHE A 72 -1.55 -0.47 3.36
C PHE A 72 -3.06 -0.50 3.11
N LYS A 73 -3.50 -1.14 2.03
CA LYS A 73 -4.93 -1.35 1.73
C LYS A 73 -5.64 -2.16 2.82
N SER A 74 -5.00 -3.23 3.32
CA SER A 74 -5.58 -4.06 4.39
C SER A 74 -5.72 -3.31 5.72
N ARG A 75 -4.80 -2.38 6.03
CA ARG A 75 -4.91 -1.49 7.21
C ARG A 75 -6.03 -0.46 7.06
N GLN A 76 -6.24 0.11 5.87
CA GLN A 76 -7.35 1.04 5.63
C GLN A 76 -8.71 0.35 5.79
N LYS A 77 -8.87 -0.89 5.30
CA LYS A 77 -10.12 -1.66 5.40
C LYS A 77 -10.53 -1.99 6.86
N ARG A 78 -9.56 -2.03 7.79
CA ARG A 78 -9.79 -2.29 9.21
C ARG A 78 -10.34 -1.11 10.00
N LYS A 79 -10.35 0.12 9.45
CA LYS A 79 -10.82 1.31 10.18
C LYS A 79 -12.34 1.34 10.42
N ASN A 80 -13.14 0.63 9.62
CA ASN A 80 -14.62 0.73 9.66
C ASN A 80 -15.30 -0.32 10.56
N MET A 81 -14.56 -1.12 11.33
CA MET A 81 -15.19 -2.11 12.21
C MET A 81 -15.84 -1.46 13.45
N LYS A 82 -15.45 -0.23 13.79
CA LYS A 82 -16.04 0.53 14.89
C LYS A 82 -17.47 1.00 14.58
N ASP A 83 -17.79 1.20 13.30
CA ASP A 83 -19.05 1.82 12.86
C ASP A 83 -20.18 0.81 12.63
N LYS A 84 -19.89 -0.49 12.55
CA LYS A 84 -20.88 -1.54 12.25
C LYS A 84 -21.47 -2.21 13.50
N ASP A 85 -20.67 -2.41 14.54
CA ASP A 85 -21.15 -2.93 15.83
C ASP A 85 -20.20 -2.49 16.95
N GLY A 86 -20.54 -1.38 17.61
CA GLY A 86 -19.74 -0.81 18.69
C GLY A 86 -19.55 -1.77 19.88
N ARG A 87 -20.51 -2.67 20.12
CA ARG A 87 -20.42 -3.68 21.20
C ARG A 87 -19.44 -4.77 20.83
N GLU A 88 -19.55 -5.34 19.63
CA GLU A 88 -18.62 -6.37 19.13
C GLU A 88 -17.19 -5.85 19.12
N TRP A 89 -16.99 -4.59 18.69
CA TRP A 89 -15.68 -3.94 18.72
C TRP A 89 -15.09 -3.85 20.14
N ILE A 90 -15.91 -3.52 21.15
CA ILE A 90 -15.48 -3.47 22.56
C ILE A 90 -15.08 -4.88 23.04
N LEU A 91 -15.89 -5.91 22.75
CA LEU A 91 -15.59 -7.30 23.15
C LEU A 91 -14.28 -7.79 22.53
N ARG A 92 -14.08 -7.57 21.23
CA ARG A 92 -12.83 -7.93 20.54
C ARG A 92 -11.61 -7.24 21.16
N LYS A 93 -11.76 -5.98 21.57
CA LYS A 93 -10.69 -5.22 22.22
C LYS A 93 -10.38 -5.76 23.62
N LYS A 94 -11.38 -6.15 24.40
CA LYS A 94 -11.18 -6.80 25.71
C LYS A 94 -10.47 -8.13 25.56
N GLU A 95 -10.90 -9.00 24.65
CA GLU A 95 -10.25 -10.28 24.37
C GLU A 95 -8.77 -10.09 23.98
N LEU A 96 -8.49 -9.13 23.10
CA LEU A 96 -7.12 -8.79 22.70
C LEU A 96 -6.26 -8.28 23.87
N TYR A 97 -6.83 -7.56 24.82
CA TYR A 97 -6.10 -7.15 26.02
C TYR A 97 -5.90 -8.28 27.03
N ARG A 98 -6.87 -9.20 27.18
CA ARG A 98 -6.69 -10.43 27.95
C ARG A 98 -5.55 -11.27 27.39
N LYS A 99 -5.52 -11.50 26.07
CA LYS A 99 -4.43 -12.20 25.36
C LYS A 99 -3.06 -11.54 25.53
N ARG A 100 -3.02 -10.23 25.78
CA ARG A 100 -1.77 -9.48 26.03
C ARG A 100 -1.37 -9.45 27.52
N GLY A 101 -2.05 -10.21 28.37
CA GLY A 101 -1.74 -10.31 29.80
C GLY A 101 -2.15 -9.07 30.61
N LYS A 102 -3.07 -8.23 30.11
CA LYS A 102 -3.60 -7.13 30.92
C LYS A 102 -4.62 -7.67 31.91
N GLU A 103 -4.28 -7.66 33.18
CA GLU A 103 -5.17 -8.13 34.26
C GLU A 103 -6.33 -7.17 34.54
N SER A 104 -6.16 -5.88 34.23
CA SER A 104 -7.16 -4.83 34.48
C SER A 104 -8.36 -4.85 33.51
N VAL A 105 -8.55 -5.91 32.72
CA VAL A 105 -9.62 -5.97 31.71
C VAL A 105 -10.93 -6.38 32.37
N PRO A 106 -11.98 -5.52 32.35
CA PRO A 106 -13.24 -5.85 33.00
C PRO A 106 -13.95 -7.05 32.34
N ASN A 107 -14.69 -7.79 33.16
CA ASN A 107 -15.55 -8.88 32.70
C ASN A 107 -16.59 -8.41 31.67
N ASP A 108 -17.06 -9.35 30.85
CA ASP A 108 -18.09 -9.07 29.85
C ASP A 108 -19.46 -9.05 30.51
N SER A 109 -20.24 -8.02 30.22
CA SER A 109 -21.58 -7.85 30.79
C SER A 109 -22.61 -7.53 29.71
N LYS A 110 -23.88 -7.82 30.00
CA LYS A 110 -24.99 -7.50 29.08
C LYS A 110 -25.11 -6.00 28.77
N TYR A 111 -24.53 -5.13 29.59
CA TYR A 111 -24.54 -3.68 29.44
C TYR A 111 -23.31 -3.13 28.69
N THR A 112 -22.41 -3.98 28.18
CA THR A 112 -21.23 -3.55 27.43
C THR A 112 -21.64 -2.75 26.19
N GLY A 113 -21.05 -1.56 26.02
CA GLY A 113 -21.32 -0.67 24.89
C GLY A 113 -22.67 0.08 24.95
N ARG A 114 -23.47 -0.09 26.01
CA ARG A 114 -24.76 0.61 26.16
C ARG A 114 -24.55 2.02 26.71
N GLN A 115 -25.26 3.00 26.15
CA GLN A 115 -25.29 4.37 26.65
C GLN A 115 -25.84 4.38 28.09
N ARG A 116 -25.14 5.06 29.01
CA ARG A 116 -25.58 5.24 30.41
C ARG A 116 -26.37 6.54 30.52
N LYS A 117 -27.36 6.57 31.41
CA LYS A 117 -28.10 7.80 31.71
C LYS A 117 -27.16 8.83 32.34
N PRO A 118 -27.36 10.13 32.06
CA PRO A 118 -26.63 11.18 32.77
C PRO A 118 -26.89 11.05 34.28
N VAL A 119 -25.82 11.18 35.06
CA VAL A 119 -25.89 11.33 36.51
C VAL A 119 -25.92 12.84 36.74
N PHE A 120 -27.04 13.34 37.23
CA PHE A 120 -27.18 14.72 37.69
C PHE A 120 -27.06 14.75 39.20
#